data_AF-A0A2V7LA66-F1
#
_entry.id   AF-A0A2V7LA66-F1
#
_cell.length_a   1.000
_cell.length_b   1.000
_cell.length_c   1.000
_cell.angle_alpha   90.00
_cell.angle_beta   90.00
_cell.angle_gamma   90.00
#
_symmetry.space_group_name_H-M   'P 1'
#
loop_
_entity.id
_entity.type
_entity.pdbx_description
1 polymer ?
#
loop_
_entity_poly.entity_id
_entity_poly.type
_entity_poly.pdbx_seq_one_letter_code
_entity_poly.pdbx_strand_id
1 'polypeptide(L)'
;EHVTEVGLAIGTPEYMSPEQAAGDRELDGRCDVYALACVVYEMLAGAPPFSGESARAIVAKHLSEPPPPLRARRPDAPATVEQALARALAKDPADRFASVAEFTAALEETRPGALPSLVGRTRSIAVLPFVNASADPENEYLSDGISDELINALTKVDGLRIASRTSAFALKGKPQDIRAIGALLGVSAVLAGTVRKSGARLRITAQLAAADDGRTLWSERYDRALDDVFAIQDEIARTIVSTLRTSFLADIAEPTPQRDTHSLEAYSLYLKGRFCWNKRSQEGVLESISFFKQAIDHDPDYALAYSGLSDAYALQVDYRSVPVTEGYRLAREYALKALELDDTLPEAHTSLAWVLHVYDWDWPGAMREYARALELNPSFATAHHWYSFVLLVNGQAEQAVMEALTALELDPSSLSVRRGVGWLSYYTRRYAQALYHLRRAIAMNPTSEDTYRVLGLVLMQQGAYAEAERAFREAITLSPDLSYATAGVAHVLALSGRRREAEAIVAELEARARERYVTPVAFCIAHLGLKNVDQVFHWLDRAYEDRRGWLTYMKVDPIFDVVRSEPRYEAFLKRMRL
;
A
#
# COMPACT_ATOMS: atom_id res chain seq x y z
N GLU A 1 29.62 27.46 -21.89
CA GLU A 1 30.61 27.23 -20.83
C GLU A 1 30.82 25.73 -20.69
N HIS A 2 32.09 25.28 -20.70
CA HIS A 2 32.47 23.87 -20.63
C HIS A 2 32.30 23.35 -19.20
N VAL A 3 31.46 22.32 -19.00
CA VAL A 3 31.08 21.79 -17.67
C VAL A 3 32.02 20.68 -17.17
N THR A 4 33.14 20.42 -17.83
CA THR A 4 34.09 19.40 -17.35
C THR A 4 35.54 19.85 -17.53
N GLU A 5 36.08 20.49 -16.48
CA GLU A 5 37.53 20.58 -16.31
C GLU A 5 38.10 19.20 -15.93
N VAL A 6 39.25 18.89 -16.51
CA VAL A 6 40.03 17.68 -16.22
C VAL A 6 40.51 17.77 -14.77
N GLY A 7 39.95 16.92 -13.90
CA GLY A 7 40.31 16.87 -12.47
C GLY A 7 39.13 16.92 -11.49
N LEU A 8 37.88 17.07 -11.96
CA LEU A 8 36.70 16.95 -11.09
C LEU A 8 36.41 15.49 -10.74
N ALA A 9 36.46 15.16 -9.45
CA ALA A 9 35.97 13.89 -8.93
C ALA A 9 34.44 13.82 -9.14
N ILE A 10 33.96 12.79 -9.86
CA ILE A 10 32.52 12.56 -10.05
C ILE A 10 32.01 11.84 -8.79
N GLY A 11 31.30 12.57 -7.93
CA GLY A 11 30.68 12.04 -6.71
C GLY A 11 30.59 13.09 -5.60
N THR A 12 29.93 12.73 -4.49
CA THR A 12 29.87 13.56 -3.26
C THR A 12 31.11 13.26 -2.41
N PRO A 13 32.11 14.17 -2.34
CA PRO A 13 33.43 13.89 -1.74
C PRO A 13 33.39 13.33 -0.31
N GLU A 14 32.39 13.72 0.46
CA GLU A 14 32.19 13.38 1.88
C GLU A 14 31.87 11.89 2.13
N TYR A 15 31.45 11.16 1.10
CA TYR A 15 31.03 9.76 1.21
C TYR A 15 31.81 8.83 0.27
N MET A 16 32.83 9.35 -0.41
CA MET A 16 33.60 8.62 -1.41
C MET A 16 34.51 7.58 -0.74
N SER A 17 34.53 6.34 -1.24
CA SER A 17 35.49 5.34 -0.75
C SER A 17 36.92 5.68 -1.20
N PRO A 18 37.97 5.18 -0.50
CA PRO A 18 39.36 5.38 -0.91
C PRO A 18 39.65 4.96 -2.36
N GLU A 19 39.04 3.87 -2.82
CA GLU A 19 39.21 3.34 -4.19
C GLU A 19 38.57 4.28 -5.22
N GLN A 20 37.37 4.80 -4.92
CA GLN A 20 36.70 5.81 -5.74
C GLN A 20 37.49 7.13 -5.75
N ALA A 21 38.06 7.51 -4.61
CA ALA A 21 38.90 8.70 -4.43
C ALA A 21 40.25 8.59 -5.17
N ALA A 22 40.81 7.39 -5.27
CA ALA A 22 42.04 7.09 -6.01
C ALA A 22 41.80 6.96 -7.53
N GLY A 23 40.55 6.73 -7.94
CA GLY A 23 40.19 6.48 -9.33
C GLY A 23 40.53 5.06 -9.80
N ASP A 24 40.44 4.08 -8.89
CA ASP A 24 40.72 2.68 -9.18
C ASP A 24 39.72 2.11 -10.20
N ARG A 25 40.19 1.19 -11.04
CA ARG A 25 39.38 0.58 -12.12
C ARG A 25 38.53 -0.61 -11.66
N GLU A 26 38.89 -1.22 -10.53
CA GLU A 26 38.22 -2.39 -9.98
C GLU A 26 37.54 -1.99 -8.67
N LEU A 27 36.27 -1.59 -8.78
CA LEU A 27 35.41 -1.26 -7.65
C LEU A 27 34.43 -2.42 -7.42
N ASP A 28 34.20 -2.77 -6.16
CA ASP A 28 33.17 -3.72 -5.77
C ASP A 28 32.23 -3.16 -4.69
N GLY A 29 31.27 -3.97 -4.23
CA GLY A 29 30.25 -3.56 -3.26
C GLY A 29 30.79 -3.08 -1.91
N ARG A 30 32.08 -3.24 -1.62
CA ARG A 30 32.71 -2.68 -0.41
C ARG A 30 32.91 -1.16 -0.49
N CYS A 31 32.76 -0.57 -1.67
CA CYS A 31 32.63 0.89 -1.82
C CYS A 31 31.30 1.37 -1.23
N ASP A 32 30.21 0.62 -1.45
CA ASP A 32 28.89 0.93 -0.90
C ASP A 32 28.86 0.78 0.64
N VAL A 33 29.59 -0.21 1.18
CA VAL A 33 29.78 -0.38 2.63
C VAL A 33 30.45 0.86 3.24
N TYR A 34 31.51 1.37 2.59
CA TYR A 34 32.23 2.55 3.06
C TYR A 34 31.35 3.81 2.99
N ALA A 35 30.64 4.01 1.88
CA ALA A 35 29.74 5.15 1.69
C ALA A 35 28.60 5.15 2.73
N LEU A 36 27.98 3.98 2.95
CA LEU A 36 26.97 3.80 3.99
C LEU A 36 27.54 4.08 5.38
N ALA A 37 28.76 3.64 5.68
CA ALA A 37 29.40 3.91 6.96
C ALA A 37 29.65 5.42 7.18
N CYS A 38 29.97 6.18 6.13
CA CYS A 38 30.08 7.64 6.20
C CYS A 38 28.73 8.28 6.56
N VAL A 39 27.63 7.81 5.96
CA VAL A 39 26.26 8.28 6.28
C VAL A 39 25.87 7.92 7.71
N VAL A 40 26.09 6.68 8.15
CA VAL A 40 25.79 6.26 9.52
C VAL A 40 26.63 7.04 10.54
N TYR A 41 27.91 7.28 10.24
CA TYR A 41 28.76 8.12 11.07
C TYR A 41 28.18 9.54 11.19
N GLU A 42 27.78 10.15 10.08
CA GLU A 42 27.17 11.49 10.07
C GLU A 42 25.86 11.53 10.87
N MET A 43 24.98 10.56 10.69
CA MET A 43 23.73 10.46 11.44
C MET A 43 23.97 10.40 12.96
N LEU A 44 25.06 9.74 13.38
CA LEU A 44 25.40 9.59 14.79
C LEU A 44 26.20 10.76 15.36
N ALA A 45 27.10 11.35 14.58
CA ALA A 45 28.03 12.39 15.01
C ALA A 45 27.59 13.82 14.64
N GLY A 46 26.53 13.96 13.84
CA GLY A 46 26.02 15.23 13.31
C GLY A 46 26.83 15.85 12.18
N ALA A 47 27.89 15.18 11.71
CA ALA A 47 28.75 15.61 10.60
C ALA A 47 29.54 14.41 10.05
N PRO A 48 29.92 14.40 8.76
CA PRO A 48 30.68 13.30 8.15
C PRO A 48 32.02 13.07 8.85
N PRO A 49 32.60 11.86 8.69
CA PRO A 49 33.88 11.50 9.32
C PRO A 49 35.01 12.42 8.86
N PHE A 50 34.98 12.87 7.60
CA PHE A 50 35.94 13.82 7.04
C PHE A 50 35.22 15.05 6.49
N SER A 51 35.80 16.22 6.73
CA SER A 51 35.36 17.51 6.20
C SER A 51 36.58 18.38 5.89
N GLY A 52 36.43 19.36 5.02
CA GLY A 52 37.52 20.25 4.61
C GLY A 52 37.03 21.41 3.75
N GLU A 53 37.90 22.39 3.54
CA GLU A 53 37.59 23.63 2.81
C GLU A 53 37.44 23.44 1.29
N SER A 54 37.77 22.25 0.76
CA SER A 54 37.59 21.91 -0.65
C SER A 54 37.38 20.41 -0.84
N ALA A 55 36.73 20.03 -1.95
CA ALA A 55 36.53 18.64 -2.35
C ALA A 55 37.85 17.85 -2.40
N ARG A 56 38.92 18.45 -2.93
CA ARG A 56 40.25 17.83 -3.00
C ARG A 56 40.85 17.56 -1.62
N ALA A 57 40.63 18.47 -0.66
CA ALA A 57 41.07 18.26 0.71
C ALA A 57 40.30 17.10 1.37
N ILE A 58 38.99 17.00 1.14
CA ILE A 58 38.15 15.90 1.67
C ILE A 58 38.61 14.56 1.09
N VAL A 59 38.77 14.47 -0.25
CA VAL A 59 39.28 13.27 -0.94
C VAL A 59 40.64 12.82 -0.39
N ALA A 60 41.57 13.74 -0.13
CA ALA A 60 42.87 13.41 0.45
C ALA A 60 42.75 12.77 1.86
N LYS A 61 41.79 13.21 2.67
CA LYS A 61 41.50 12.61 3.99
C LYS A 61 40.90 11.21 3.87
N HIS A 62 40.00 11.02 2.91
CA HIS A 62 39.47 9.69 2.62
C HIS A 62 40.57 8.70 2.23
N LEU A 63 41.62 9.14 1.53
CA LEU A 63 42.76 8.30 1.14
C LEU A 63 43.77 8.02 2.26
N SER A 64 43.98 8.94 3.20
CA SER A 64 45.17 8.91 4.07
C SER A 64 44.90 9.06 5.56
N GLU A 65 43.81 9.71 5.97
CA GLU A 65 43.54 9.95 7.40
C GLU A 65 42.68 8.82 7.99
N PRO A 66 43.02 8.30 9.19
CA PRO A 66 42.14 7.37 9.89
C PRO A 66 40.81 8.07 10.27
N PRO A 67 39.67 7.35 10.24
CA PRO A 67 38.39 7.95 10.62
C PRO A 67 38.43 8.39 12.09
N PRO A 68 37.94 9.59 12.44
CA PRO A 68 37.90 10.02 13.82
C PRO A 68 37.01 9.09 14.66
N PRO A 69 37.41 8.69 15.88
CA PRO A 69 36.59 7.83 16.74
C PRO A 69 35.22 8.45 16.96
N LEU A 70 34.14 7.67 16.80
CA LEU A 70 32.77 8.16 16.96
C LEU A 70 32.58 8.74 18.38
N ARG A 71 33.15 8.09 19.40
CA ARG A 71 33.03 8.48 20.80
C ARG A 71 33.76 9.77 21.15
N ALA A 72 34.62 10.28 20.25
CA ALA A 72 35.16 11.63 20.38
C ALA A 72 34.11 12.72 20.13
N ARG A 73 33.08 12.44 19.32
CA ARG A 73 31.96 13.35 19.00
C ARG A 73 30.67 12.99 19.72
N ARG A 74 30.45 11.69 19.98
CA ARG A 74 29.30 11.14 20.69
C ARG A 74 29.74 10.17 21.79
N PRO A 75 30.13 10.67 22.98
CA PRO A 75 30.74 9.85 24.04
C PRO A 75 29.88 8.68 24.54
N ASP A 76 28.55 8.80 24.41
CA ASP A 76 27.52 7.81 24.73
C ASP A 76 27.37 6.69 23.69
N ALA A 77 28.02 6.79 22.53
CA ALA A 77 27.92 5.77 21.50
C ALA A 77 28.50 4.42 21.98
N PRO A 78 27.83 3.28 21.72
CA PRO A 78 28.34 1.97 22.07
C PRO A 78 29.72 1.70 21.44
N ALA A 79 30.67 1.16 22.20
CA ALA A 79 32.02 0.86 21.71
C ALA A 79 32.01 -0.11 20.51
N THR A 80 31.05 -1.00 20.48
CA THR A 80 30.82 -1.96 19.41
C THR A 80 30.33 -1.29 18.12
N VAL A 81 29.54 -0.21 18.21
CA VAL A 81 29.12 0.58 17.03
C VAL A 81 30.32 1.35 16.47
N GLU A 82 31.16 1.91 17.35
CA GLU A 82 32.42 2.52 16.95
C GLU A 82 33.35 1.51 16.25
N GLN A 83 33.47 0.28 16.75
CA GLN A 83 34.27 -0.77 16.12
C GLN A 83 33.72 -1.19 14.74
N ALA A 84 32.39 -1.34 14.61
CA ALA A 84 31.76 -1.65 13.33
C ALA A 84 31.99 -0.52 12.31
N LEU A 85 31.84 0.74 12.72
CA LEU A 85 32.13 1.89 11.86
C LEU A 85 33.62 1.96 11.49
N ALA A 86 34.52 1.74 12.44
CA ALA A 86 35.97 1.73 12.17
C ALA A 86 36.35 0.66 11.14
N ARG A 87 35.74 -0.53 11.23
CA ARG A 87 35.95 -1.61 10.27
C ARG A 87 35.38 -1.28 8.89
N ALA A 88 34.16 -0.74 8.83
CA ALA A 88 33.53 -0.36 7.57
C ALA A 88 34.23 0.84 6.88
N LEU A 89 34.85 1.73 7.66
CA LEU A 89 35.65 2.87 7.21
C LEU A 89 37.15 2.54 7.03
N ALA A 90 37.54 1.26 7.06
CA ALA A 90 38.92 0.84 6.83
C ALA A 90 39.39 1.25 5.43
N LYS A 91 40.67 1.62 5.30
CA LYS A 91 41.19 2.12 4.02
C LYS A 91 41.40 1.01 3.00
N ASP A 92 41.86 -0.15 3.45
CA ASP A 92 41.92 -1.36 2.63
C ASP A 92 40.53 -2.01 2.57
N PRO A 93 39.95 -2.25 1.38
CA PRO A 93 38.67 -2.93 1.27
C PRO A 93 38.72 -4.38 1.78
N ALA A 94 39.88 -5.04 1.88
CA ALA A 94 40.00 -6.36 2.48
C ALA A 94 39.68 -6.39 3.99
N ASP A 95 39.84 -5.25 4.67
CA ASP A 95 39.55 -5.12 6.10
C ASP A 95 38.07 -4.79 6.40
N ARG A 96 37.29 -4.45 5.36
CA ARG A 96 35.87 -4.10 5.47
C ARG A 96 34.99 -5.36 5.60
N PHE A 97 33.70 -5.13 5.84
CA PHE A 97 32.69 -6.18 5.70
C PHE A 97 32.51 -6.56 4.22
N ALA A 98 32.21 -7.82 3.94
CA ALA A 98 32.07 -8.29 2.57
C ALA A 98 30.78 -7.76 1.90
N SER A 99 29.79 -7.35 2.70
CA SER A 99 28.53 -6.80 2.22
C SER A 99 27.89 -5.81 3.20
N VAL A 100 26.94 -5.01 2.70
CA VAL A 100 26.10 -4.13 3.54
C VAL A 100 25.32 -4.93 4.59
N ALA A 101 24.87 -6.14 4.27
CA ALA A 101 24.13 -6.97 5.21
C ALA A 101 24.97 -7.35 6.44
N GLU A 102 26.25 -7.69 6.24
CA GLU A 102 27.18 -7.98 7.33
C GLU A 102 27.48 -6.73 8.17
N PHE A 103 27.64 -5.57 7.52
CA PHE A 103 27.84 -4.31 8.23
C PHE A 103 26.62 -3.95 9.10
N THR A 104 25.40 -4.07 8.57
CA THR A 104 24.16 -3.85 9.33
C THR A 104 24.03 -4.82 10.50
N ALA A 105 24.31 -6.11 10.28
CA ALA A 105 24.30 -7.11 11.34
C ALA A 105 25.31 -6.76 12.46
N ALA A 106 26.50 -6.31 12.10
CA ALA A 106 27.51 -5.87 13.07
C ALA A 106 27.10 -4.60 13.84
N LEU A 107 26.29 -3.71 13.25
CA LEU A 107 25.68 -2.58 13.96
C LEU A 107 24.56 -3.04 14.92
N GLU A 108 23.88 -4.15 14.63
CA GLU A 108 22.77 -4.69 15.43
C GLU A 108 23.23 -5.63 16.56
N GLU A 109 24.32 -6.40 16.37
CA GLU A 109 24.94 -7.27 17.39
C GLU A 109 25.48 -6.51 18.61
N THR A 110 25.50 -5.18 18.55
CA THR A 110 26.05 -4.27 19.56
C THR A 110 25.26 -4.10 20.86
N ARG A 111 24.31 -5.01 21.17
CA ARG A 111 23.61 -5.02 22.48
C ARG A 111 24.09 -6.11 23.45
N PRO A 112 25.34 -6.11 23.95
CA PRO A 112 25.62 -6.76 25.23
C PRO A 112 25.17 -5.83 26.36
N GLY A 113 24.05 -6.15 27.00
CA GLY A 113 23.59 -5.47 28.22
C GLY A 113 22.81 -4.16 28.01
N ALA A 114 22.17 -3.98 26.84
CA ALA A 114 21.14 -2.95 26.74
C ALA A 114 20.03 -3.29 27.75
N LEU A 115 19.85 -2.41 28.74
CA LEU A 115 18.53 -2.23 29.36
C LEU A 115 17.50 -2.27 28.22
N PRO A 116 16.41 -3.05 28.35
CA PRO A 116 15.43 -3.23 27.30
C PRO A 116 15.10 -1.86 26.71
N SER A 117 15.18 -1.76 25.39
CA SER A 117 15.01 -0.49 24.69
C SER A 117 13.79 0.23 25.24
N LEU A 118 13.99 1.46 25.70
CA LEU A 118 12.91 2.43 25.93
C LEU A 118 12.37 2.98 24.59
N VAL A 119 12.73 2.39 23.45
CA VAL A 119 11.79 2.28 22.32
C VAL A 119 10.63 1.52 22.89
N GLY A 120 9.59 2.25 23.28
CA GLY A 120 8.49 1.73 24.07
C GLY A 120 8.06 0.37 23.58
N ARG A 121 7.68 -0.50 24.51
CA ARG A 121 6.83 -1.66 24.24
C ARG A 121 5.63 -1.14 23.47
N THR A 122 5.76 -0.99 22.15
CA THR A 122 4.68 -0.61 21.27
C THR A 122 3.75 -1.79 21.39
N ARG A 123 2.61 -1.56 22.02
CA ARG A 123 1.59 -2.57 22.29
C ARG A 123 1.08 -3.01 20.94
N SER A 124 1.78 -3.94 20.31
CA SER A 124 1.60 -4.19 18.89
C SER A 124 1.77 -5.64 18.52
N ILE A 125 0.86 -6.10 17.69
CA ILE A 125 0.70 -7.50 17.36
C ILE A 125 0.49 -7.68 15.86
N ALA A 126 1.11 -8.70 15.27
CA ALA A 126 0.72 -9.23 13.97
C ALA A 126 -0.01 -10.55 14.17
N VAL A 127 -1.14 -10.74 13.49
CA VAL A 127 -1.83 -12.03 13.42
C VAL A 127 -1.56 -12.62 12.04
N LEU A 128 -0.72 -13.64 11.99
CA LEU A 128 -0.41 -14.35 10.75
C LEU A 128 -1.60 -15.22 10.32
N PRO A 129 -1.76 -15.47 9.01
CA PRO A 129 -2.71 -16.46 8.54
C PRO A 129 -2.43 -17.80 9.18
N PHE A 130 -3.42 -18.32 9.88
CA PHE A 130 -3.35 -19.65 10.44
C PHE A 130 -3.19 -20.64 9.29
N VAL A 131 -2.39 -21.67 9.52
CA VAL A 131 -2.11 -22.68 8.51
C VAL A 131 -3.27 -23.69 8.50
N ASN A 132 -3.84 -23.94 7.32
CA ASN A 132 -4.77 -25.06 7.15
C ASN A 132 -4.02 -26.38 7.31
N ALA A 133 -4.25 -27.05 8.44
CA ALA A 133 -3.69 -28.36 8.77
C ALA A 133 -4.71 -29.49 8.51
N SER A 134 -5.78 -29.21 7.77
CA SER A 134 -6.77 -30.18 7.29
C SER A 134 -6.27 -30.89 6.03
N ALA A 135 -6.84 -32.05 5.71
CA ALA A 135 -6.50 -32.80 4.50
C ALA A 135 -7.05 -32.15 3.22
N ASP A 136 -8.11 -31.36 3.36
CA ASP A 136 -8.81 -30.72 2.26
C ASP A 136 -8.38 -29.23 2.13
N PRO A 137 -7.71 -28.85 1.02
CA PRO A 137 -7.28 -27.48 0.74
C PRO A 137 -8.43 -26.48 0.70
N GLU A 138 -9.65 -26.90 0.38
CA GLU A 138 -10.83 -26.03 0.32
C GLU A 138 -11.20 -25.43 1.68
N ASN A 139 -10.59 -25.87 2.79
CA ASN A 139 -10.78 -25.26 4.12
C ASN A 139 -9.82 -24.11 4.40
N GLU A 140 -9.00 -23.68 3.43
CA GLU A 140 -8.08 -22.57 3.59
C GLU A 140 -8.79 -21.23 3.90
N TYR A 141 -10.02 -21.04 3.40
CA TYR A 141 -10.83 -19.88 3.77
C TYR A 141 -11.14 -19.84 5.29
N LEU A 142 -11.21 -20.99 5.95
CA LEU A 142 -11.55 -21.07 7.38
C LEU A 142 -10.37 -20.65 8.23
N SER A 143 -9.15 -21.09 7.87
CA SER A 143 -7.94 -20.68 8.57
C SER A 143 -7.67 -19.19 8.38
N ASP A 144 -7.89 -18.68 7.17
CA ASP A 144 -7.79 -17.27 6.85
C ASP A 144 -8.86 -16.46 7.58
N GLY A 145 -10.09 -16.98 7.63
CA GLY A 145 -11.21 -16.40 8.35
C GLY A 145 -10.97 -16.20 9.84
N ILE A 146 -10.48 -17.24 10.52
CA ILE A 146 -10.14 -17.16 11.95
C ILE A 146 -9.04 -16.12 12.20
N SER A 147 -8.08 -16.01 11.27
CA SER A 147 -7.02 -15.01 11.36
C SER A 147 -7.58 -13.60 11.23
N ASP A 148 -8.48 -13.39 10.27
CA ASP A 148 -9.18 -12.12 10.07
C ASP A 148 -10.01 -11.71 11.27
N GLU A 149 -10.72 -12.65 11.87
CA GLU A 149 -11.50 -12.38 13.08
C GLU A 149 -10.66 -11.98 14.27
N LEU A 150 -9.54 -12.65 14.45
CA LEU A 150 -8.62 -12.29 15.52
C LEU A 150 -8.03 -10.90 15.26
N ILE A 151 -7.77 -10.54 14.00
CA ILE A 151 -7.39 -9.17 13.63
C ILE A 151 -8.52 -8.20 13.98
N ASN A 152 -9.76 -8.46 13.58
CA ASN A 152 -10.91 -7.59 13.81
C ASN A 152 -11.19 -7.39 15.31
N ALA A 153 -11.26 -8.48 16.07
CA ALA A 153 -11.51 -8.44 17.52
C ALA A 153 -10.42 -7.68 18.27
N LEU A 154 -9.15 -7.85 17.86
CA LEU A 154 -8.04 -7.16 18.50
C LEU A 154 -7.91 -5.70 18.01
N THR A 155 -8.37 -5.35 16.80
CA THR A 155 -8.27 -3.99 16.24
C THR A 155 -9.13 -2.99 17.03
N LYS A 156 -10.26 -3.47 17.60
CA LYS A 156 -11.16 -2.69 18.45
C LYS A 156 -10.61 -2.46 19.88
N VAL A 157 -9.40 -2.93 20.18
CA VAL A 157 -8.83 -2.86 21.52
C VAL A 157 -8.00 -1.58 21.68
N ASP A 158 -8.51 -0.67 22.50
CA ASP A 158 -7.81 0.59 22.78
C ASP A 158 -6.40 0.35 23.34
N GLY A 159 -5.45 1.06 22.75
CA GLY A 159 -4.04 0.96 23.13
C GLY A 159 -3.33 -0.26 22.56
N LEU A 160 -3.92 -1.03 21.64
CA LEU A 160 -3.26 -2.12 20.90
C LEU A 160 -3.18 -1.80 19.39
N ARG A 161 -1.97 -1.68 18.85
CA ARG A 161 -1.73 -1.45 17.41
C ARG A 161 -1.57 -2.78 16.68
N ILE A 162 -2.35 -3.01 15.64
CA ILE A 162 -2.28 -4.27 14.87
C ILE A 162 -1.55 -4.05 13.56
N ALA A 163 -0.64 -4.96 13.21
CA ALA A 163 -0.08 -4.97 11.86
C ALA A 163 -1.18 -5.33 10.87
N SER A 164 -1.19 -4.63 9.75
CA SER A 164 -2.17 -4.87 8.69
C SER A 164 -2.40 -6.34 8.40
N ARG A 165 -3.68 -6.66 8.20
CA ARG A 165 -4.16 -7.92 7.65
C ARG A 165 -3.42 -8.28 6.38
N THR A 166 -3.38 -7.39 5.38
CA THR A 166 -2.74 -7.69 4.10
C THR A 166 -1.26 -8.05 4.28
N SER A 167 -0.58 -7.40 5.24
CA SER A 167 0.87 -7.55 5.49
C SER A 167 1.20 -8.84 6.17
N ALA A 168 0.41 -9.22 7.16
CA ALA A 168 0.49 -10.55 7.72
C ALA A 168 0.16 -11.62 6.67
N PHE A 169 -0.85 -11.40 5.83
CA PHE A 169 -1.27 -12.35 4.80
C PHE A 169 -0.27 -12.52 3.64
N ALA A 170 0.50 -11.48 3.31
CA ALA A 170 1.57 -11.57 2.32
C ALA A 170 2.73 -12.50 2.76
N LEU A 171 2.79 -12.85 4.04
CA LEU A 171 3.76 -13.79 4.61
C LEU A 171 3.27 -15.24 4.63
N LYS A 172 2.03 -15.48 4.19
CA LYS A 172 1.46 -16.83 4.11
C LYS A 172 2.33 -17.74 3.26
N GLY A 173 2.60 -18.94 3.78
CA GLY A 173 3.39 -19.96 3.07
C GLY A 173 4.88 -19.62 2.90
N LYS A 174 5.36 -18.49 3.46
CA LYS A 174 6.77 -18.12 3.43
C LYS A 174 7.42 -18.54 4.76
N PRO A 175 8.38 -19.49 4.75
CA PRO A 175 9.10 -19.85 5.96
C PRO A 175 9.97 -18.67 6.39
N GLN A 176 9.59 -18.00 7.48
CA GLN A 176 10.32 -16.88 8.05
C GLN A 176 10.36 -17.01 9.58
N ASP A 177 11.48 -16.58 10.16
CA ASP A 177 11.66 -16.49 11.60
C ASP A 177 10.73 -15.42 12.19
N ILE A 178 10.14 -15.68 13.36
CA ILE A 178 9.19 -14.77 14.02
C ILE A 178 9.81 -13.40 14.29
N ARG A 179 11.12 -13.32 14.56
CA ARG A 179 11.84 -12.05 14.78
C ARG A 179 11.92 -11.25 13.48
N ALA A 180 12.21 -11.93 12.37
CA ALA A 180 12.22 -11.29 11.05
C ALA A 180 10.83 -10.79 10.66
N ILE A 181 9.77 -11.55 10.95
CA ILE A 181 8.37 -11.15 10.75
C ILE A 181 8.05 -9.93 11.62
N GLY A 182 8.42 -9.98 12.90
CA GLY A 182 8.24 -8.89 13.85
C GLY A 182 8.90 -7.59 13.41
N ALA A 183 10.16 -7.66 12.96
CA ALA A 183 10.89 -6.52 12.39
C ALA A 183 10.25 -6.00 11.10
N LEU A 184 9.85 -6.91 10.19
CA LEU A 184 9.24 -6.56 8.91
C LEU A 184 7.90 -5.83 9.08
N LEU A 185 7.09 -6.27 10.05
CA LEU A 185 5.77 -5.70 10.34
C LEU A 185 5.82 -4.61 11.43
N GLY A 186 7.02 -4.38 12.01
CA GLY A 186 7.26 -3.42 13.09
C GLY A 186 6.51 -3.72 14.38
N VAL A 187 6.16 -4.98 14.69
CA VAL A 187 5.34 -5.37 15.84
C VAL A 187 6.16 -5.95 17.00
N SER A 188 5.62 -5.88 18.23
CA SER A 188 6.24 -6.45 19.43
C SER A 188 5.89 -7.92 19.68
N ALA A 189 4.81 -8.41 19.09
CA ALA A 189 4.34 -9.78 19.24
C ALA A 189 3.76 -10.31 17.93
N VAL A 190 3.83 -11.62 17.75
CA VAL A 190 3.28 -12.31 16.57
C VAL A 190 2.41 -13.46 17.04
N LEU A 191 1.16 -13.48 16.61
CA LEU A 191 0.23 -14.59 16.76
C LEU A 191 0.29 -15.45 15.50
N ALA A 192 0.54 -16.74 15.67
CA ALA A 192 0.49 -17.72 14.62
C ALA A 192 -0.31 -18.94 15.09
N GLY A 193 -0.77 -19.75 14.15
CA GLY A 193 -1.52 -20.94 14.53
C GLY A 193 -1.83 -21.87 13.39
N THR A 194 -2.53 -22.94 13.73
CA THR A 194 -3.01 -23.95 12.77
C THR A 194 -4.48 -24.22 13.02
N VAL A 195 -5.21 -24.48 11.93
CA VAL A 195 -6.62 -24.83 11.95
C VAL A 195 -6.79 -26.17 11.25
N ARG A 196 -7.41 -27.13 11.94
CA ARG A 196 -7.77 -28.43 11.38
C ARG A 196 -9.27 -28.66 11.57
N LYS A 197 -9.98 -28.84 10.47
CA LYS A 197 -11.38 -29.26 10.45
C LYS A 197 -11.48 -30.76 10.25
N SER A 198 -12.34 -31.41 11.04
CA SER A 198 -12.70 -32.82 10.88
C SER A 198 -14.21 -32.97 11.11
N GLY A 199 -14.97 -33.05 10.02
CA GLY A 199 -16.43 -33.03 10.07
C GLY A 199 -16.95 -31.74 10.72
N ALA A 200 -17.72 -31.89 11.79
CA ALA A 200 -18.27 -30.79 12.59
C ALA A 200 -17.35 -30.31 13.73
N ARG A 201 -16.12 -30.83 13.85
CA ARG A 201 -15.16 -30.39 14.88
C ARG A 201 -14.04 -29.56 14.30
N LEU A 202 -13.66 -28.54 15.05
CA LEU A 202 -12.58 -27.63 14.74
C LEU A 202 -11.50 -27.74 15.82
N ARG A 203 -10.27 -27.94 15.37
CA ARG A 203 -9.09 -27.89 16.23
C ARG A 203 -8.24 -26.69 15.84
N ILE A 204 -8.12 -25.75 16.75
CA ILE A 204 -7.29 -24.54 16.60
C ILE A 204 -6.13 -24.66 17.56
N THR A 205 -4.91 -24.50 17.06
CA THR A 205 -3.72 -24.30 17.91
C THR A 205 -3.23 -22.89 17.66
N ALA A 206 -3.16 -22.08 18.71
CA ALA A 206 -2.70 -20.70 18.63
C ALA A 206 -1.45 -20.54 19.50
N GLN A 207 -0.52 -19.70 19.04
CA GLN A 207 0.73 -19.41 19.71
C GLN A 207 1.05 -17.92 19.54
N LEU A 208 1.25 -17.25 20.67
CA LEU A 208 1.72 -15.88 20.74
C LEU A 208 3.21 -15.89 21.10
N ALA A 209 4.04 -15.25 20.29
CA ALA A 209 5.47 -15.15 20.49
C ALA A 209 5.93 -13.69 20.53
N ALA A 210 6.97 -13.42 21.32
CA ALA A 210 7.61 -12.11 21.37
C ALA A 210 8.47 -11.91 20.11
N ALA A 211 8.37 -10.74 19.49
CA ALA A 211 9.06 -10.43 18.24
C ALA A 211 10.55 -10.10 18.44
N ASP A 212 10.96 -9.73 19.65
CA ASP A 212 12.33 -9.31 19.96
C ASP A 212 13.29 -10.50 20.11
N ASP A 213 12.87 -11.54 20.83
CA ASP A 213 13.70 -12.71 21.12
C ASP A 213 13.12 -14.05 20.61
N GLY A 214 11.91 -14.02 20.05
CA GLY A 214 11.22 -15.20 19.54
C GLY A 214 10.62 -16.12 20.61
N ARG A 215 10.64 -15.74 21.89
CA ARG A 215 10.12 -16.61 22.97
C ARG A 215 8.60 -16.74 22.88
N THR A 216 8.11 -17.94 23.17
CA THR A 216 6.67 -18.17 23.31
C THR A 216 6.16 -17.49 24.57
N LEU A 217 5.23 -16.56 24.40
CA LEU A 217 4.50 -15.89 25.49
C LEU A 217 3.31 -16.73 25.96
N TRP A 218 2.62 -17.35 25.00
CA TRP A 218 1.45 -18.19 25.25
C TRP A 218 1.26 -19.18 24.10
N SER A 219 0.75 -20.37 24.41
CA SER A 219 0.29 -21.32 23.41
C SER A 219 -0.82 -22.18 23.98
N GLU A 220 -1.87 -22.38 23.19
CA GLU A 220 -3.03 -23.13 23.61
C GLU A 220 -3.68 -23.88 22.44
N ARG A 221 -4.41 -24.92 22.80
CA ARG A 221 -5.14 -25.76 21.85
C ARG A 221 -6.60 -25.85 22.23
N TYR A 222 -7.44 -25.49 21.26
CA TYR A 222 -8.89 -25.54 21.34
C TYR A 222 -9.40 -26.73 20.50
N ASP A 223 -10.28 -27.52 21.10
CA ASP A 223 -10.97 -28.63 20.43
C ASP A 223 -12.47 -28.49 20.73
N ARG A 224 -13.22 -28.04 19.72
CA ARG A 224 -14.62 -27.61 19.87
C ARG A 224 -15.43 -27.98 18.63
N ALA A 225 -16.74 -27.86 18.76
CA ALA A 225 -17.63 -27.96 17.61
C ALA A 225 -17.53 -26.66 16.77
N LEU A 226 -17.87 -26.77 15.49
CA LEU A 226 -17.69 -25.67 14.52
C LEU A 226 -18.61 -24.47 14.82
N ASP A 227 -19.77 -24.72 15.42
CA ASP A 227 -20.75 -23.75 15.90
C ASP A 227 -20.22 -22.87 17.06
N ASP A 228 -19.21 -23.34 17.81
CA ASP A 228 -18.57 -22.59 18.88
C ASP A 228 -17.46 -21.64 18.40
N VAL A 229 -17.23 -21.47 17.09
CA VAL A 229 -16.05 -20.75 16.57
C VAL A 229 -15.93 -19.31 17.11
N PHE A 230 -17.04 -18.60 17.24
CA PHE A 230 -17.06 -17.23 17.79
C PHE A 230 -16.71 -17.20 19.28
N ALA A 231 -17.15 -18.20 20.05
CA ALA A 231 -16.78 -18.30 21.46
C ALA A 231 -15.27 -18.56 21.61
N ILE A 232 -14.69 -19.37 20.73
CA ILE A 232 -13.25 -19.63 20.70
C ILE A 232 -12.48 -18.35 20.32
N GLN A 233 -12.95 -17.61 19.33
CA GLN A 233 -12.36 -16.32 18.96
C GLN A 233 -12.36 -15.34 20.14
N ASP A 234 -13.50 -15.17 20.81
CA ASP A 234 -13.64 -14.28 21.97
C ASP A 234 -12.65 -14.69 23.09
N GLU A 235 -12.55 -15.99 23.33
CA GLU A 235 -11.65 -16.58 24.32
C GLU A 235 -10.17 -16.34 23.94
N ILE A 236 -9.79 -16.61 22.69
CA ILE A 236 -8.44 -16.37 22.19
C ILE A 236 -8.08 -14.88 22.28
N ALA A 237 -8.97 -13.98 21.85
CA ALA A 237 -8.73 -12.54 21.86
C ALA A 237 -8.52 -12.02 23.29
N ARG A 238 -9.38 -12.38 24.25
CA ARG A 238 -9.21 -12.04 25.67
C ARG A 238 -7.91 -12.61 26.23
N THR A 239 -7.60 -13.85 25.91
CA THR A 239 -6.38 -14.52 26.38
C THR A 239 -5.13 -13.82 25.85
N ILE A 240 -5.11 -13.44 24.57
CA ILE A 240 -4.04 -12.65 23.97
C ILE A 240 -3.89 -11.31 24.69
N VAL A 241 -4.97 -10.54 24.86
CA VAL A 241 -4.92 -9.24 25.54
C VAL A 241 -4.40 -9.38 26.97
N SER A 242 -4.89 -10.36 27.74
CA SER A 242 -4.43 -10.61 29.11
C SER A 242 -2.94 -10.99 29.16
N THR A 243 -2.48 -11.80 28.20
CA THR A 243 -1.09 -12.21 28.07
C THR A 243 -0.21 -11.01 27.72
N LEU A 244 -0.64 -10.17 26.79
CA LEU A 244 0.07 -8.95 26.40
C LEU A 244 0.15 -7.94 27.55
N ARG A 245 -0.94 -7.71 28.30
CA ARG A 245 -0.95 -6.87 29.50
C ARG A 245 0.10 -7.33 30.51
N THR A 246 0.13 -8.63 30.79
CA THR A 246 1.02 -9.22 31.79
C THR A 246 2.48 -9.21 31.32
N SER A 247 2.72 -9.59 30.06
CA SER A 247 4.06 -9.77 29.51
C SER A 247 4.73 -8.44 29.15
N PHE A 248 3.93 -7.46 28.73
CA PHE A 248 4.40 -6.15 28.28
C PHE A 248 3.98 -4.98 29.20
N LEU A 249 3.40 -5.22 30.37
CA LEU A 249 2.92 -4.17 31.30
C LEU A 249 2.11 -3.09 30.56
N ALA A 250 1.24 -3.55 29.68
CA ALA A 250 0.52 -2.70 28.75
C ALA A 250 -0.86 -2.36 29.32
N ASP A 251 -1.24 -1.09 29.29
CA ASP A 251 -2.58 -0.62 29.65
C ASP A 251 -3.52 -0.72 28.45
N ILE A 252 -3.88 -1.96 28.09
CA ILE A 252 -4.70 -2.30 26.93
C ILE A 252 -6.14 -2.49 27.42
N ALA A 253 -7.18 -2.05 26.72
CA ALA A 253 -8.58 -2.32 27.11
C ALA A 253 -8.95 -3.83 26.99
N GLU A 254 -10.03 -4.28 27.63
CA GLU A 254 -10.54 -5.64 27.37
C GLU A 254 -11.22 -5.65 25.99
N PRO A 255 -11.07 -6.71 25.18
CA PRO A 255 -11.83 -6.83 23.95
C PRO A 255 -13.31 -6.99 24.28
N THR A 256 -14.15 -6.16 23.64
CA THR A 256 -15.60 -6.29 23.74
C THR A 256 -16.07 -7.29 22.69
N PRO A 257 -16.73 -8.40 23.07
CA PRO A 257 -17.29 -9.33 22.10
C PRO A 257 -18.41 -8.63 21.34
N GLN A 258 -18.27 -8.53 20.02
CA GLN A 258 -19.35 -8.12 19.13
C GLN A 258 -19.47 -9.21 18.07
N ARG A 259 -20.68 -9.79 17.99
CA ARG A 259 -20.99 -10.79 16.97
C ARG A 259 -21.74 -10.08 15.86
N ASP A 260 -21.07 -9.88 14.74
CA ASP A 260 -21.66 -9.20 13.58
C ASP A 260 -22.66 -10.12 12.83
N THR A 261 -22.63 -11.42 13.10
CA THR A 261 -23.59 -12.42 12.60
C THR A 261 -23.72 -13.59 13.58
N HIS A 262 -24.89 -14.24 13.57
CA HIS A 262 -25.12 -15.50 14.29
C HIS A 262 -25.06 -16.74 13.38
N SER A 263 -24.95 -16.56 12.06
CA SER A 263 -24.81 -17.65 11.09
C SER A 263 -23.35 -17.86 10.73
N LEU A 264 -22.85 -19.06 11.04
CA LEU A 264 -21.51 -19.48 10.63
C LEU A 264 -21.38 -19.56 9.10
N GLU A 265 -22.46 -19.97 8.42
CA GLU A 265 -22.51 -20.04 6.96
C GLU A 265 -22.40 -18.64 6.35
N ALA A 266 -23.19 -17.68 6.84
CA ALA A 266 -23.13 -16.28 6.40
C ALA A 266 -21.73 -15.71 6.61
N TYR A 267 -21.16 -15.97 7.77
CA TYR A 267 -19.82 -15.56 8.15
C TYR A 267 -18.74 -16.11 7.20
N SER A 268 -18.75 -17.43 6.97
CA SER A 268 -17.84 -18.12 6.04
C SER A 268 -17.93 -17.57 4.62
N LEU A 269 -19.15 -17.29 4.15
CA LEU A 269 -19.39 -16.73 2.82
C LEU A 269 -18.90 -15.28 2.72
N TYR A 270 -19.12 -14.45 3.74
CA TYR A 270 -18.59 -13.09 3.78
C TYR A 270 -17.06 -13.07 3.63
N LEU A 271 -16.36 -13.94 4.36
CA LEU A 271 -14.91 -14.05 4.28
C LEU A 271 -14.43 -14.45 2.89
N LYS A 272 -15.09 -15.43 2.25
CA LYS A 272 -14.82 -15.79 0.85
C LYS A 272 -15.03 -14.60 -0.08
N GLY A 273 -16.08 -13.81 0.17
CA GLY A 273 -16.33 -12.56 -0.55
C GLY A 273 -15.19 -11.57 -0.43
N ARG A 274 -14.74 -11.28 0.80
CA ARG A 274 -13.60 -10.36 1.06
C ARG A 274 -12.30 -10.86 0.43
N PHE A 275 -12.04 -12.17 0.48
CA PHE A 275 -10.88 -12.79 -0.14
C PHE A 275 -10.89 -12.56 -1.67
N CYS A 276 -11.99 -12.86 -2.34
CA CYS A 276 -12.12 -12.65 -3.78
C CYS A 276 -12.06 -11.18 -4.17
N TRP A 277 -12.67 -10.28 -3.39
CA TRP A 277 -12.61 -8.84 -3.61
C TRP A 277 -11.19 -8.28 -3.53
N ASN A 278 -10.39 -8.78 -2.58
CA ASN A 278 -8.99 -8.38 -2.38
C ASN A 278 -8.05 -8.80 -3.51
N LYS A 279 -8.42 -9.78 -4.36
CA LYS A 279 -7.63 -10.15 -5.55
C LYS A 279 -7.55 -9.00 -6.58
N ARG A 280 -8.52 -8.07 -6.56
CA ARG A 280 -8.62 -6.93 -7.49
C ARG A 280 -8.57 -7.34 -8.97
N SER A 281 -9.16 -8.48 -9.32
CA SER A 281 -9.35 -8.94 -10.69
C SER A 281 -10.82 -8.92 -11.10
N GLN A 282 -11.10 -8.96 -12.40
CA GLN A 282 -12.46 -8.97 -12.93
C GLN A 282 -13.28 -10.17 -12.46
N GLU A 283 -12.68 -11.35 -12.39
CA GLU A 283 -13.30 -12.59 -11.91
C GLU A 283 -13.51 -12.52 -10.39
N GLY A 284 -12.50 -12.08 -9.64
CA GLY A 284 -12.56 -11.98 -8.18
C GLY A 284 -13.67 -11.05 -7.70
N VAL A 285 -13.94 -9.96 -8.43
CA VAL A 285 -15.07 -9.08 -8.11
C VAL A 285 -16.42 -9.78 -8.29
N LEU A 286 -16.62 -10.55 -9.36
CA LEU A 286 -17.88 -11.30 -9.54
C LEU A 286 -18.09 -12.38 -8.48
N GLU A 287 -17.03 -13.14 -8.19
CA GLU A 287 -17.06 -14.14 -7.12
C GLU A 287 -17.41 -13.48 -5.79
N SER A 288 -16.84 -12.31 -5.49
CA SER A 288 -17.14 -11.59 -4.26
C SER A 288 -18.61 -11.19 -4.14
N ILE A 289 -19.23 -10.67 -5.21
CA ILE A 289 -20.66 -10.34 -5.25
C ILE A 289 -21.50 -11.59 -4.96
N SER A 290 -21.16 -12.73 -5.58
CA SER A 290 -21.88 -13.98 -5.38
C SER A 290 -21.82 -14.45 -3.92
N PHE A 291 -20.64 -14.41 -3.31
CA PHE A 291 -20.46 -14.83 -1.92
C PHE A 291 -21.14 -13.90 -0.92
N PHE A 292 -21.07 -12.57 -1.11
CA PHE A 292 -21.77 -11.64 -0.22
C PHE A 292 -23.29 -11.77 -0.31
N LYS A 293 -23.85 -12.04 -1.50
CA LYS A 293 -25.29 -12.33 -1.65
C LYS A 293 -25.69 -13.58 -0.88
N GLN A 294 -24.94 -14.67 -1.05
CA GLN A 294 -25.20 -15.90 -0.28
C GLN A 294 -25.06 -15.65 1.22
N ALA A 295 -24.10 -14.80 1.66
CA ALA A 295 -23.97 -14.44 3.06
C ALA A 295 -25.25 -13.78 3.61
N ILE A 296 -25.83 -12.85 2.85
CA ILE A 296 -27.09 -12.19 3.17
C ILE A 296 -28.28 -13.16 3.14
N ASP A 297 -28.30 -14.11 2.21
CA ASP A 297 -29.34 -15.14 2.15
C ASP A 297 -29.36 -16.01 3.43
N HIS A 298 -28.19 -16.23 4.03
CA HIS A 298 -28.04 -16.98 5.28
C HIS A 298 -28.26 -16.12 6.54
N ASP A 299 -27.92 -14.84 6.50
CA ASP A 299 -28.18 -13.87 7.57
C ASP A 299 -28.53 -12.48 7.00
N PRO A 300 -29.83 -12.16 6.88
CA PRO A 300 -30.29 -10.89 6.34
C PRO A 300 -29.94 -9.66 7.19
N ASP A 301 -29.53 -9.84 8.44
CA ASP A 301 -29.14 -8.74 9.33
C ASP A 301 -27.60 -8.54 9.35
N TYR A 302 -26.85 -9.28 8.53
CA TYR A 302 -25.39 -9.20 8.49
C TYR A 302 -24.87 -7.94 7.76
N ALA A 303 -24.82 -6.83 8.48
CA ALA A 303 -24.48 -5.50 7.97
C ALA A 303 -23.14 -5.44 7.18
N LEU A 304 -22.11 -6.16 7.61
CA LEU A 304 -20.82 -6.21 6.91
C LEU A 304 -20.93 -6.80 5.49
N ALA A 305 -21.81 -7.77 5.26
CA ALA A 305 -22.01 -8.35 3.93
C ALA A 305 -22.62 -7.33 2.95
N TYR A 306 -23.47 -6.43 3.44
CA TYR A 306 -24.00 -5.31 2.65
C TYR A 306 -22.91 -4.29 2.30
N SER A 307 -22.03 -3.90 3.24
CA SER A 307 -20.87 -3.06 2.92
C SER A 307 -19.95 -3.74 1.90
N GLY A 308 -19.72 -5.06 2.04
CA GLY A 308 -18.97 -5.85 1.07
C GLY A 308 -19.59 -5.83 -0.34
N LEU A 309 -20.92 -5.91 -0.46
CA LEU A 309 -21.60 -5.72 -1.74
C LEU A 309 -21.41 -4.32 -2.30
N SER A 310 -21.51 -3.28 -1.47
CA SER A 310 -21.25 -1.92 -1.92
C SER A 310 -19.86 -1.78 -2.54
N ASP A 311 -18.84 -2.24 -1.81
CA ASP A 311 -17.45 -2.20 -2.25
C ASP A 311 -17.23 -3.00 -3.53
N ALA A 312 -17.87 -4.16 -3.67
CA ALA A 312 -17.75 -5.01 -4.84
C ALA A 312 -18.42 -4.40 -6.07
N TYR A 313 -19.61 -3.81 -5.92
CA TYR A 313 -20.30 -3.12 -7.01
C TYR A 313 -19.56 -1.84 -7.44
N ALA A 314 -19.02 -1.06 -6.50
CA ALA A 314 -18.17 0.08 -6.82
C ALA A 314 -16.91 -0.35 -7.61
N LEU A 315 -16.21 -1.38 -7.13
CA LEU A 315 -15.01 -1.89 -7.79
C LEU A 315 -15.31 -2.49 -9.17
N GLN A 316 -16.47 -3.12 -9.34
CA GLN A 316 -16.91 -3.66 -10.63
C GLN A 316 -16.97 -2.58 -11.70
N VAL A 317 -17.41 -1.37 -11.36
CA VAL A 317 -17.50 -0.24 -12.30
C VAL A 317 -16.13 0.28 -12.72
N ASP A 318 -15.16 0.27 -11.80
CA ASP A 318 -13.82 0.77 -12.06
C ASP A 318 -12.99 -0.22 -12.90
N TYR A 319 -13.21 -1.52 -12.71
CA TYR A 319 -12.44 -2.59 -13.37
C TYR A 319 -13.10 -3.13 -14.63
N ARG A 320 -14.41 -2.91 -14.84
CA ARG A 320 -15.10 -3.31 -16.06
C ARG A 320 -15.42 -2.13 -16.94
N SER A 321 -15.34 -2.35 -18.25
CA SER A 321 -15.97 -1.48 -19.24
C SER A 321 -17.50 -1.69 -19.22
N VAL A 322 -18.16 -1.27 -18.14
CA VAL A 322 -19.62 -1.26 -17.99
C VAL A 322 -20.14 0.15 -17.68
N PRO A 323 -21.40 0.45 -18.03
CA PRO A 323 -22.07 1.68 -17.58
C PRO A 323 -22.07 1.78 -16.04
N VAL A 324 -21.80 2.97 -15.52
CA VAL A 324 -21.55 3.17 -14.08
C VAL A 324 -22.83 3.27 -13.25
N THR A 325 -23.94 3.69 -13.89
CA THR A 325 -25.19 4.07 -13.23
C THR A 325 -25.76 2.98 -12.34
N GLU A 326 -25.89 1.76 -12.88
CA GLU A 326 -26.49 0.66 -12.15
C GLU A 326 -25.56 0.14 -11.04
N GLY A 327 -24.25 0.08 -11.31
CA GLY A 327 -23.26 -0.35 -10.32
C GLY A 327 -23.23 0.59 -9.11
N TYR A 328 -23.17 1.91 -9.32
CA TYR A 328 -23.17 2.87 -8.21
C TYR A 328 -24.54 3.07 -7.56
N ARG A 329 -25.65 2.84 -8.28
CA ARG A 329 -26.99 2.76 -7.66
C ARG A 329 -27.04 1.62 -6.64
N LEU A 330 -26.64 0.42 -7.04
CA LEU A 330 -26.58 -0.75 -6.16
C LEU A 330 -25.57 -0.54 -5.02
N ALA A 331 -24.40 0.03 -5.31
CA ALA A 331 -23.41 0.30 -4.28
C ALA A 331 -23.97 1.20 -3.18
N ARG A 332 -24.65 2.30 -3.56
CA ARG A 332 -25.34 3.16 -2.59
C ARG A 332 -26.36 2.41 -1.76
N GLU A 333 -27.26 1.67 -2.43
CA GLU A 333 -28.35 0.96 -1.74
C GLU A 333 -27.80 0.01 -0.67
N TYR A 334 -26.73 -0.72 -0.98
CA TYR A 334 -26.13 -1.62 -0.02
C TYR A 334 -25.32 -0.92 1.07
N ALA A 335 -24.63 0.19 0.77
CA ALA A 335 -23.95 0.99 1.80
C ALA A 335 -24.96 1.58 2.79
N LEU A 336 -26.08 2.12 2.30
CA LEU A 336 -27.16 2.63 3.14
C LEU A 336 -27.84 1.51 3.93
N LYS A 337 -28.04 0.33 3.34
CA LYS A 337 -28.59 -0.81 4.06
C LYS A 337 -27.68 -1.28 5.20
N ALA A 338 -26.36 -1.30 4.97
CA ALA A 338 -25.38 -1.61 6.01
C ALA A 338 -25.48 -0.63 7.19
N LEU A 339 -25.58 0.69 6.91
CA LEU A 339 -25.75 1.71 7.95
C LEU A 339 -27.12 1.66 8.65
N GLU A 340 -28.17 1.24 7.96
CA GLU A 340 -29.49 1.02 8.57
C GLU A 340 -29.45 -0.10 9.62
N LEU A 341 -28.65 -1.14 9.35
CA LEU A 341 -28.47 -2.29 10.24
C LEU A 341 -27.49 -1.99 11.39
N ASP A 342 -26.38 -1.30 11.07
CA ASP A 342 -25.37 -0.89 12.05
C ASP A 342 -24.63 0.39 11.60
N ASP A 343 -24.96 1.51 12.23
CA ASP A 343 -24.34 2.83 12.00
C ASP A 343 -23.02 3.04 12.75
N THR A 344 -22.52 2.00 13.42
CA THR A 344 -21.22 2.00 14.09
C THR A 344 -20.13 1.33 13.26
N LEU A 345 -20.46 0.85 12.05
CA LEU A 345 -19.51 0.21 11.14
C LEU A 345 -18.68 1.21 10.33
N PRO A 346 -17.35 1.30 10.56
CA PRO A 346 -16.49 2.16 9.76
C PRO A 346 -16.44 1.74 8.28
N GLU A 347 -16.61 0.45 7.97
CA GLU A 347 -16.68 -0.08 6.61
C GLU A 347 -17.88 0.50 5.86
N ALA A 348 -19.07 0.53 6.47
CA ALA A 348 -20.28 1.03 5.83
C ALA A 348 -20.20 2.53 5.53
N HIS A 349 -19.68 3.32 6.48
CA HIS A 349 -19.37 4.73 6.28
C HIS A 349 -18.34 4.94 5.16
N THR A 350 -17.26 4.15 5.13
CA THR A 350 -16.23 4.21 4.08
C THR A 350 -16.78 3.87 2.69
N SER A 351 -17.62 2.83 2.60
CA SER A 351 -18.31 2.43 1.37
C SER A 351 -19.23 3.54 0.85
N LEU A 352 -20.05 4.14 1.72
CA LEU A 352 -20.94 5.25 1.34
C LEU A 352 -20.12 6.47 0.90
N ALA A 353 -19.06 6.81 1.63
CA ALA A 353 -18.19 7.93 1.34
C ALA A 353 -17.56 7.83 -0.07
N TRP A 354 -17.16 6.63 -0.47
CA TRP A 354 -16.65 6.37 -1.82
C TRP A 354 -17.70 6.69 -2.88
N VAL A 355 -18.94 6.22 -2.71
CA VAL A 355 -20.05 6.46 -3.65
C VAL A 355 -20.40 7.95 -3.74
N LEU A 356 -20.49 8.64 -2.59
CA LEU A 356 -20.74 10.08 -2.52
C LEU A 356 -19.66 10.88 -3.29
N HIS A 357 -18.40 10.46 -3.16
CA HIS A 357 -17.28 11.03 -3.91
C HIS A 357 -17.40 10.71 -5.41
N VAL A 358 -17.17 9.47 -5.82
CA VAL A 358 -16.93 9.17 -7.24
C VAL A 358 -18.16 9.32 -8.14
N TYR A 359 -19.38 9.21 -7.60
CA TYR A 359 -20.60 9.14 -8.41
C TYR A 359 -21.60 10.27 -8.16
N ASP A 360 -21.86 10.65 -6.91
CA ASP A 360 -22.79 11.77 -6.63
C ASP A 360 -22.15 13.13 -6.77
N TRP A 361 -20.83 13.17 -6.66
CA TRP A 361 -20.06 14.40 -6.57
C TRP A 361 -20.50 15.25 -5.35
N ASP A 362 -20.85 14.58 -4.25
CA ASP A 362 -21.11 15.17 -2.94
C ASP A 362 -19.83 15.09 -2.08
N TRP A 363 -18.85 15.95 -2.38
CA TRP A 363 -17.58 16.02 -1.63
C TRP A 363 -17.79 16.30 -0.14
N PRO A 364 -18.65 17.27 0.26
CA PRO A 364 -18.92 17.52 1.66
C PRO A 364 -19.53 16.30 2.36
N GLY A 365 -20.44 15.58 1.69
CA GLY A 365 -20.98 14.31 2.17
C GLY A 365 -19.90 13.27 2.37
N ALA A 366 -19.10 13.00 1.33
CA ALA A 366 -18.01 12.04 1.39
C ALA A 366 -17.03 12.33 2.53
N MET A 367 -16.62 13.60 2.71
CA MET A 367 -15.72 13.99 3.80
C MET A 367 -16.29 13.71 5.19
N ARG A 368 -17.60 13.92 5.41
CA ARG A 368 -18.26 13.62 6.69
C ARG A 368 -18.26 12.12 6.98
N GLU A 369 -18.58 11.31 5.97
CA GLU A 369 -18.62 9.86 6.12
C GLU A 369 -17.22 9.27 6.34
N TYR A 370 -16.19 9.75 5.65
CA TYR A 370 -14.80 9.34 5.93
C TYR A 370 -14.34 9.75 7.33
N ALA A 371 -14.67 10.97 7.77
CA ALA A 371 -14.35 11.41 9.12
C ALA A 371 -15.05 10.52 10.16
N ARG A 372 -16.32 10.18 9.95
CA ARG A 372 -17.07 9.28 10.84
C ARG A 372 -16.45 7.88 10.88
N ALA A 373 -16.05 7.33 9.75
CA ALA A 373 -15.35 6.04 9.70
C ALA A 373 -14.04 6.06 10.52
N LEU A 374 -13.27 7.15 10.43
CA LEU A 374 -12.00 7.31 11.16
C LEU A 374 -12.21 7.65 12.65
N GLU A 375 -13.33 8.26 13.03
CA GLU A 375 -13.74 8.38 14.44
C GLU A 375 -14.06 7.01 15.05
N LEU A 376 -14.76 6.16 14.30
CA LEU A 376 -15.14 4.80 14.73
C LEU A 376 -13.93 3.86 14.77
N ASN A 377 -13.02 3.98 13.80
CA ASN A 377 -11.78 3.21 13.76
C ASN A 377 -10.61 4.03 13.17
N PRO A 378 -9.80 4.68 14.03
CA PRO A 378 -8.63 5.45 13.61
C PRO A 378 -7.50 4.63 12.98
N SER A 379 -7.56 3.30 13.01
CA SER A 379 -6.56 2.41 12.40
C SER A 379 -7.06 1.81 11.08
N PHE A 380 -8.18 2.28 10.54
CA PHE A 380 -8.76 1.72 9.34
C PHE A 380 -8.05 2.19 8.06
N ALA A 381 -7.03 1.43 7.64
CA ALA A 381 -6.18 1.77 6.50
C ALA A 381 -6.94 2.07 5.19
N THR A 382 -8.07 1.38 4.93
CA THR A 382 -8.87 1.61 3.71
C THR A 382 -9.56 2.97 3.74
N ALA A 383 -10.08 3.40 4.89
CA ALA A 383 -10.66 4.72 5.06
C ALA A 383 -9.62 5.83 4.84
N HIS A 384 -8.44 5.72 5.46
CA HIS A 384 -7.33 6.66 5.23
C HIS A 384 -6.94 6.73 3.74
N HIS A 385 -6.82 5.57 3.09
CA HIS A 385 -6.47 5.50 1.68
C HIS A 385 -7.51 6.19 0.79
N TRP A 386 -8.80 5.90 0.95
CA TRP A 386 -9.81 6.50 0.08
C TRP A 386 -10.11 7.96 0.44
N TYR A 387 -10.04 8.33 1.71
CA TYR A 387 -10.19 9.70 2.18
C TYR A 387 -9.14 10.63 1.57
N SER A 388 -7.91 10.14 1.39
CA SER A 388 -6.85 10.91 0.73
C SER A 388 -7.24 11.42 -0.67
N PHE A 389 -8.00 10.65 -1.45
CA PHE A 389 -8.44 11.09 -2.79
C PHE A 389 -9.48 12.21 -2.73
N VAL A 390 -10.40 12.19 -1.75
CA VAL A 390 -11.38 13.27 -1.54
C VAL A 390 -10.69 14.55 -1.09
N LEU A 391 -9.78 14.44 -0.13
CA LEU A 391 -8.99 15.58 0.36
C LEU A 391 -8.25 16.26 -0.78
N LEU A 392 -7.68 15.47 -1.69
CA LEU A 392 -6.95 15.99 -2.84
C LEU A 392 -7.83 16.82 -3.77
N VAL A 393 -9.01 16.32 -4.15
CA VAL A 393 -9.92 17.06 -5.06
C VAL A 393 -10.51 18.30 -4.39
N ASN A 394 -10.62 18.28 -3.05
CA ASN A 394 -11.06 19.42 -2.25
C ASN A 394 -9.93 20.42 -1.92
N GLY A 395 -8.75 20.28 -2.54
CA GLY A 395 -7.64 21.22 -2.40
C GLY A 395 -6.76 21.03 -1.16
N GLN A 396 -6.98 19.98 -0.37
CA GLN A 396 -6.22 19.66 0.84
C GLN A 396 -5.06 18.70 0.51
N ALA A 397 -4.21 19.06 -0.45
CA ALA A 397 -3.20 18.17 -1.01
C ALA A 397 -2.17 17.63 0.01
N GLU A 398 -1.70 18.46 0.95
CA GLU A 398 -0.74 17.98 1.96
C GLU A 398 -1.38 16.99 2.93
N GLN A 399 -2.62 17.26 3.36
CA GLN A 399 -3.37 16.34 4.22
C GLN A 399 -3.65 15.03 3.47
N ALA A 400 -4.02 15.10 2.20
CA ALA A 400 -4.21 13.94 1.36
C ALA A 400 -2.96 13.03 1.32
N VAL A 401 -1.76 13.62 1.16
CA VAL A 401 -0.52 12.84 1.19
C VAL A 401 -0.29 12.21 2.58
N MET A 402 -0.55 12.94 3.66
CA MET A 402 -0.43 12.38 5.02
C MET A 402 -1.34 11.17 5.20
N GLU A 403 -2.63 11.28 4.86
CA GLU A 403 -3.59 10.17 4.99
C GLU A 403 -3.18 8.96 4.13
N ALA A 404 -2.68 9.18 2.90
CA ALA A 404 -2.20 8.11 2.05
C ALA A 404 -0.97 7.40 2.62
N LEU A 405 -0.05 8.14 3.25
CA LEU A 405 1.12 7.58 3.93
C LEU A 405 0.72 6.86 5.23
N THR A 406 -0.21 7.40 6.01
CA THR A 406 -0.78 6.73 7.18
C THR A 406 -1.43 5.41 6.78
N ALA A 407 -2.21 5.37 5.69
CA ALA A 407 -2.74 4.13 5.16
C ALA A 407 -1.64 3.11 4.81
N LEU A 408 -0.51 3.57 4.25
CA LEU A 408 0.64 2.73 3.92
C LEU A 408 1.40 2.26 5.17
N GLU A 409 1.47 3.06 6.23
CA GLU A 409 2.05 2.66 7.51
C GLU A 409 1.18 1.63 8.24
N LEU A 410 -0.13 1.83 8.21
CA LEU A 410 -1.11 0.88 8.74
C LEU A 410 -1.12 -0.41 7.90
N ASP A 411 -0.96 -0.30 6.58
CA ASP A 411 -0.97 -1.42 5.63
C ASP A 411 0.18 -1.43 4.59
N PRO A 412 1.41 -1.77 5.00
CA PRO A 412 2.59 -1.66 4.13
C PRO A 412 2.64 -2.66 2.98
N SER A 413 1.91 -3.78 3.07
CA SER A 413 1.84 -4.77 1.99
C SER A 413 0.59 -4.64 1.12
N SER A 414 -0.31 -3.70 1.40
CA SER A 414 -1.45 -3.52 0.52
C SER A 414 -0.99 -2.96 -0.81
N LEU A 415 -1.09 -3.81 -1.84
CA LEU A 415 -0.82 -3.44 -3.22
C LEU A 415 -1.67 -2.23 -3.64
N SER A 416 -2.95 -2.23 -3.24
CA SER A 416 -3.91 -1.16 -3.54
C SER A 416 -3.50 0.16 -2.88
N VAL A 417 -3.15 0.13 -1.58
CA VAL A 417 -2.72 1.34 -0.85
C VAL A 417 -1.41 1.87 -1.41
N ARG A 418 -0.41 1.01 -1.65
CA ARG A 418 0.88 1.42 -2.23
C ARG A 418 0.71 2.03 -3.63
N ARG A 419 -0.14 1.43 -4.47
CA ARG A 419 -0.51 2.01 -5.77
C ARG A 419 -1.21 3.34 -5.59
N GLY A 420 -2.13 3.45 -4.63
CA GLY A 420 -2.82 4.69 -4.26
C GLY A 420 -1.87 5.83 -3.94
N VAL A 421 -0.84 5.59 -3.11
CA VAL A 421 0.22 6.58 -2.83
C VAL A 421 0.95 6.99 -4.11
N GLY A 422 1.25 6.04 -4.99
CA GLY A 422 1.85 6.32 -6.30
C GLY A 422 0.96 7.20 -7.19
N TRP A 423 -0.35 6.95 -7.18
CA TRP A 423 -1.33 7.71 -7.94
C TRP A 423 -1.56 9.12 -7.37
N LEU A 424 -1.64 9.25 -6.05
CA LEU A 424 -1.69 10.56 -5.39
C LEU A 424 -0.43 11.38 -5.65
N SER A 425 0.73 10.72 -5.65
CA SER A 425 2.01 11.35 -6.02
C SER A 425 2.01 11.82 -7.48
N TYR A 426 1.35 11.11 -8.39
CA TYR A 426 1.14 11.56 -9.76
C TYR A 426 0.31 12.85 -9.81
N TYR A 427 -0.85 12.88 -9.14
CA TYR A 427 -1.72 14.06 -9.13
C TYR A 427 -1.09 15.28 -8.45
N THR A 428 -0.24 15.06 -7.46
CA THR A 428 0.54 16.12 -6.79
C THR A 428 1.87 16.43 -7.48
N ARG A 429 2.11 15.85 -8.68
CA ARG A 429 3.32 16.03 -9.51
C ARG A 429 4.63 15.61 -8.84
N ARG A 430 4.58 14.80 -7.79
CA ARG A 430 5.72 14.19 -7.10
C ARG A 430 6.17 12.92 -7.84
N TYR A 431 6.59 13.05 -9.09
CA TYR A 431 6.81 11.91 -10.00
C TYR A 431 7.88 10.91 -9.53
N ALA A 432 8.94 11.38 -8.87
CA ALA A 432 9.97 10.48 -8.31
C ALA A 432 9.39 9.55 -7.22
N GLN A 433 8.54 10.08 -6.35
CA GLN A 433 7.83 9.29 -5.34
C GLN A 433 6.84 8.34 -6.00
N ALA A 434 6.10 8.83 -7.02
CA ALA A 434 5.18 8.00 -7.79
C ALA A 434 5.87 6.76 -8.38
N LEU A 435 7.01 6.93 -9.08
CA LEU A 435 7.79 5.82 -9.61
C LEU A 435 8.28 4.85 -8.53
N TYR A 436 8.73 5.36 -7.39
CA TYR A 436 9.20 4.53 -6.27
C TYR A 436 8.10 3.59 -5.76
N HIS A 437 6.92 4.14 -5.47
CA HIS A 437 5.80 3.35 -4.95
C HIS A 437 5.24 2.39 -6.00
N LEU A 438 5.10 2.83 -7.26
CA LEU A 438 4.55 2.00 -8.33
C LEU A 438 5.47 0.83 -8.71
N ARG A 439 6.80 1.04 -8.78
CA ARG A 439 7.75 -0.06 -9.03
C ARG A 439 7.75 -1.10 -7.92
N ARG A 440 7.62 -0.67 -6.65
CA ARG A 440 7.47 -1.58 -5.52
C ARG A 440 6.14 -2.33 -5.56
N ALA A 441 5.05 -1.67 -5.95
CA ALA A 441 3.76 -2.32 -6.15
C ALA A 441 3.84 -3.42 -7.25
N ILE A 442 4.51 -3.16 -8.37
CA ILE A 442 4.77 -4.17 -9.41
C ILE A 442 5.63 -5.32 -8.87
N ALA A 443 6.67 -5.04 -8.09
CA ALA A 443 7.48 -6.08 -7.47
C ALA A 443 6.67 -6.95 -6.48
N MET A 444 5.64 -6.40 -5.84
CA MET A 444 4.72 -7.16 -4.97
C MET A 444 3.75 -8.03 -5.78
N ASN A 445 3.23 -7.51 -6.89
CA ASN A 445 2.37 -8.27 -7.80
C ASN A 445 2.58 -7.85 -9.27
N PRO A 446 3.34 -8.65 -10.05
CA PRO A 446 3.60 -8.38 -11.46
C PRO A 446 2.38 -8.51 -12.37
N THR A 447 1.25 -9.04 -11.90
CA THR A 447 0.02 -9.18 -12.71
C THR A 447 -0.98 -8.05 -12.48
N SER A 448 -0.61 -6.99 -11.76
CA SER A 448 -1.51 -5.88 -11.45
C SER A 448 -1.61 -4.86 -12.61
N GLU A 449 -2.62 -5.01 -13.46
CA GLU A 449 -2.82 -4.18 -14.66
C GLU A 449 -2.94 -2.69 -14.35
N ASP A 450 -3.64 -2.33 -13.27
CA ASP A 450 -3.85 -0.92 -12.89
C ASP A 450 -2.55 -0.24 -12.46
N THR A 451 -1.62 -0.99 -11.87
CA THR A 451 -0.32 -0.45 -11.45
C THR A 451 0.53 -0.07 -12.66
N TYR A 452 0.51 -0.88 -13.73
CA TYR A 452 1.17 -0.55 -15.00
C TYR A 452 0.52 0.64 -15.69
N ARG A 453 -0.81 0.76 -15.64
CA ARG A 453 -1.54 1.92 -16.18
C ARG A 453 -1.09 3.22 -15.51
N VAL A 454 -1.05 3.27 -14.17
CA VAL A 454 -0.62 4.48 -13.45
C VAL A 454 0.87 4.76 -13.69
N LEU A 455 1.71 3.71 -13.79
CA LEU A 455 3.12 3.86 -14.15
C LEU A 455 3.28 4.52 -15.54
N GLY A 456 2.48 4.10 -16.52
CA GLY A 456 2.45 4.70 -17.85
C GLY A 456 2.14 6.19 -17.82
N LEU A 457 1.15 6.61 -17.00
CA LEU A 457 0.80 8.03 -16.83
C LEU A 457 1.96 8.85 -16.25
N VAL A 458 2.66 8.32 -15.24
CA VAL A 458 3.81 8.99 -14.63
C VAL A 458 4.96 9.14 -15.63
N LEU A 459 5.32 8.06 -16.32
CA LEU A 459 6.40 8.06 -17.33
C LEU A 459 6.07 9.01 -18.48
N MET A 460 4.81 9.04 -18.91
CA MET A 460 4.32 9.95 -19.94
C MET A 460 4.53 11.42 -19.53
N GLN A 461 4.19 11.78 -18.28
CA GLN A 461 4.41 13.14 -17.77
C GLN A 461 5.88 13.52 -17.60
N GLN A 462 6.77 12.53 -17.46
CA GLN A 462 8.22 12.75 -17.43
C GLN A 462 8.86 12.82 -18.84
N GLY A 463 8.08 12.67 -19.91
CA GLY A 463 8.59 12.63 -21.28
C GLY A 463 9.23 11.30 -21.68
N ALA A 464 9.19 10.29 -20.80
CA ALA A 464 9.71 8.94 -21.02
C ALA A 464 8.74 8.11 -21.88
N TYR A 465 8.49 8.57 -23.11
CA TYR A 465 7.39 8.08 -23.95
C TYR A 465 7.53 6.61 -24.35
N ALA A 466 8.75 6.13 -24.61
CA ALA A 466 8.98 4.74 -24.96
C ALA A 466 8.68 3.80 -23.78
N GLU A 467 9.13 4.14 -22.57
CA GLU A 467 8.79 3.36 -21.39
C GLU A 467 7.31 3.45 -21.02
N ALA A 468 6.68 4.61 -21.21
CA ALA A 468 5.25 4.80 -20.99
C ALA A 468 4.40 3.93 -21.93
N GLU A 469 4.74 3.90 -23.23
CA GLU A 469 4.07 3.00 -24.20
C GLU A 469 4.19 1.54 -23.76
N ARG A 470 5.39 1.11 -23.36
CA ARG A 470 5.62 -0.27 -22.87
C ARG A 470 4.77 -0.57 -21.63
N ALA A 471 4.70 0.34 -20.66
CA ALA A 471 3.88 0.16 -19.46
C ALA A 471 2.39 0.03 -19.79
N PHE A 472 1.85 0.88 -20.67
CA PHE A 472 0.46 0.75 -21.10
C PHE A 472 0.19 -0.56 -21.87
N ARG A 473 1.12 -0.98 -22.73
CA ARG A 473 1.00 -2.26 -23.45
C ARG A 473 1.02 -3.46 -22.51
N GLU A 474 1.84 -3.43 -21.46
CA GLU A 474 1.84 -4.48 -20.43
C GLU A 474 0.47 -4.56 -19.72
N ALA A 475 -0.11 -3.41 -19.37
CA ALA A 475 -1.45 -3.36 -18.80
C ALA A 475 -2.52 -3.97 -19.75
N ILE A 476 -2.39 -3.75 -21.06
CA ILE A 476 -3.28 -4.36 -22.08
C ILE A 476 -3.06 -5.86 -22.19
N THR A 477 -1.82 -6.35 -22.11
CA THR A 477 -1.53 -7.79 -22.11
C THR A 477 -2.17 -8.49 -20.92
N LEU A 478 -2.13 -7.87 -19.74
CA LEU A 478 -2.75 -8.39 -18.52
C LEU A 478 -4.28 -8.28 -18.55
N SER A 479 -4.83 -7.24 -19.16
CA SER A 479 -6.27 -7.01 -19.29
C SER A 479 -6.62 -6.37 -20.65
N PRO A 480 -6.94 -7.18 -21.68
CA PRO A 480 -7.18 -6.69 -23.04
C PRO A 480 -8.37 -5.74 -23.19
N ASP A 481 -9.33 -5.80 -22.25
CA ASP A 481 -10.54 -4.99 -22.26
C ASP A 481 -10.37 -3.63 -21.54
N LEU A 482 -9.17 -3.35 -21.01
CA LEU A 482 -8.84 -2.12 -20.31
C LEU A 482 -8.68 -0.93 -21.28
N SER A 483 -9.81 -0.33 -21.66
CA SER A 483 -9.88 0.80 -22.60
C SER A 483 -9.02 2.00 -22.18
N TYR A 484 -8.79 2.22 -20.87
CA TYR A 484 -7.91 3.27 -20.37
C TYR A 484 -6.45 3.09 -20.79
N ALA A 485 -5.94 1.85 -20.78
CA ALA A 485 -4.55 1.58 -21.18
C ALA A 485 -4.39 1.73 -22.69
N THR A 486 -5.36 1.27 -23.49
CA THR A 486 -5.40 1.50 -24.94
C THR A 486 -5.40 2.99 -25.28
N ALA A 487 -6.20 3.81 -24.58
CA ALA A 487 -6.19 5.25 -24.73
C ALA A 487 -4.85 5.89 -24.29
N GLY A 488 -4.21 5.36 -23.25
CA GLY A 488 -2.85 5.75 -22.84
C GLY A 488 -1.81 5.53 -23.95
N VAL A 489 -1.90 4.42 -24.68
CA VAL A 489 -1.06 4.17 -25.88
C VAL A 489 -1.34 5.24 -26.95
N ALA A 490 -2.60 5.52 -27.27
CA ALA A 490 -2.93 6.58 -28.25
C ALA A 490 -2.37 7.95 -27.81
N HIS A 491 -2.49 8.28 -26.52
CA HIS A 491 -2.00 9.54 -25.97
C HIS A 491 -0.48 9.65 -26.12
N VAL A 492 0.28 8.64 -25.69
CA VAL A 492 1.74 8.68 -25.75
C VAL A 492 2.26 8.68 -27.20
N LEU A 493 1.60 7.95 -28.10
CA LEU A 493 1.92 7.97 -29.54
C LEU A 493 1.74 9.37 -30.14
N ALA A 494 0.66 10.06 -29.77
CA ALA A 494 0.43 11.42 -30.23
C ALA A 494 1.51 12.38 -29.70
N LEU A 495 1.86 12.29 -28.41
CA LEU A 495 2.92 13.10 -27.81
C LEU A 495 4.31 12.81 -28.40
N SER A 496 4.57 11.57 -28.83
CA SER A 496 5.82 11.17 -29.47
C SER A 496 5.87 11.46 -30.99
N GLY A 497 4.91 12.21 -31.54
CA GLY A 497 4.84 12.57 -32.97
C GLY A 497 4.28 11.48 -33.89
N ARG A 498 3.87 10.33 -33.37
CA ARG A 498 3.30 9.19 -34.12
C ARG A 498 1.79 9.35 -34.29
N ARG A 499 1.37 10.51 -34.80
CA ARG A 499 -0.04 10.93 -34.87
C ARG A 499 -0.95 9.94 -35.61
N ARG A 500 -0.51 9.41 -36.77
CA ARG A 500 -1.31 8.45 -37.55
C ARG A 500 -1.59 7.16 -36.80
N GLU A 501 -0.64 6.70 -35.99
CA GLU A 501 -0.81 5.49 -35.18
C GLU A 501 -1.75 5.76 -34.00
N ALA A 502 -1.68 6.95 -33.39
CA ALA A 502 -2.64 7.36 -32.37
C ALA A 502 -4.07 7.45 -32.93
N GLU A 503 -4.25 8.04 -34.12
CA GLU A 503 -5.55 8.11 -34.82
C GLU A 503 -6.09 6.72 -35.18
N ALA A 504 -5.21 5.77 -35.55
CA ALA A 504 -5.60 4.39 -35.79
C ALA A 504 -6.14 3.70 -34.53
N ILE A 505 -5.54 3.95 -33.36
CA ILE A 505 -6.05 3.43 -32.08
C ILE A 505 -7.40 4.06 -31.72
N VAL A 506 -7.60 5.35 -32.00
CA VAL A 506 -8.92 5.99 -31.81
C VAL A 506 -9.98 5.31 -32.68
N ALA A 507 -9.68 5.09 -33.96
CA ALA A 507 -10.59 4.39 -34.87
C ALA A 507 -10.88 2.95 -34.40
N GLU A 508 -9.91 2.26 -33.81
CA GLU A 508 -10.11 0.95 -33.19
C GLU A 508 -11.06 1.02 -31.99
N LEU A 509 -10.88 2.01 -31.10
CA LEU A 509 -11.78 2.24 -29.97
C LEU A 509 -13.21 2.56 -30.45
N GLU A 510 -13.36 3.36 -31.51
CA GLU A 510 -14.66 3.65 -32.13
C GLU A 510 -15.31 2.40 -32.73
N ALA A 511 -14.54 1.54 -33.39
CA ALA A 511 -15.04 0.28 -33.92
C ALA A 511 -15.52 -0.64 -32.79
N ARG A 512 -14.72 -0.80 -31.72
CA ARG A 512 -15.12 -1.56 -30.52
C ARG A 512 -16.38 -0.99 -29.88
N ALA A 513 -16.52 0.33 -29.83
CA ALA A 513 -17.68 1.01 -29.24
C ALA A 513 -19.01 0.73 -29.97
N ARG A 514 -18.96 0.25 -31.23
CA ARG A 514 -20.16 -0.19 -31.97
C ARG A 514 -20.66 -1.57 -31.54
N GLU A 515 -19.78 -2.38 -30.95
CA GLU A 515 -20.08 -3.77 -30.56
C GLU A 515 -20.29 -3.91 -29.06
N ARG A 516 -19.56 -3.14 -28.25
CA ARG A 516 -19.58 -3.20 -26.79
C ARG A 516 -19.32 -1.83 -26.18
N TYR A 517 -19.66 -1.67 -24.91
CA TYR A 517 -19.41 -0.41 -24.21
C TYR A 517 -17.90 -0.11 -24.14
N VAL A 518 -17.55 1.12 -24.50
CA VAL A 518 -16.22 1.72 -24.30
C VAL A 518 -16.45 3.03 -23.57
N THR A 519 -15.71 3.25 -22.48
CA THR A 519 -15.86 4.45 -21.66
C THR A 519 -15.57 5.73 -22.46
N PRO A 520 -16.40 6.79 -22.35
CA PRO A 520 -16.11 8.09 -22.98
C PRO A 520 -14.78 8.68 -22.53
N VAL A 521 -14.29 8.29 -21.35
CA VAL A 521 -12.99 8.72 -20.82
C VAL A 521 -11.83 8.25 -21.70
N ALA A 522 -11.92 7.07 -22.31
CA ALA A 522 -10.86 6.56 -23.20
C ALA A 522 -10.69 7.47 -24.43
N PHE A 523 -11.80 7.88 -25.03
CA PHE A 523 -11.77 8.84 -26.15
C PHE A 523 -11.24 10.20 -25.73
N CYS A 524 -11.66 10.70 -24.57
CA CYS A 524 -11.13 11.95 -24.02
C CYS A 524 -9.61 11.89 -23.82
N ILE A 525 -9.08 10.82 -23.21
CA ILE A 525 -7.64 10.62 -23.00
C ILE A 525 -6.88 10.62 -24.33
N ALA A 526 -7.37 9.89 -25.34
CA ALA A 526 -6.71 9.85 -26.65
C ALA A 526 -6.72 11.22 -27.35
N HIS A 527 -7.84 11.94 -27.30
CA HIS A 527 -7.97 13.26 -27.91
C HIS A 527 -7.18 14.35 -27.18
N LEU A 528 -6.96 14.22 -25.87
CA LEU A 528 -6.03 15.09 -25.13
C LEU A 528 -4.61 14.99 -25.71
N GLY A 529 -4.13 13.76 -25.98
CA GLY A 529 -2.81 13.55 -26.61
C GLY A 529 -2.75 14.08 -28.04
N LEU A 530 -3.82 13.87 -28.83
CA LEU A 530 -3.94 14.40 -30.19
C LEU A 530 -4.15 15.92 -30.25
N LYS A 531 -4.42 16.56 -29.11
CA LYS A 531 -4.79 17.98 -28.99
C LYS A 531 -6.01 18.35 -29.84
N ASN A 532 -6.97 17.43 -29.98
CA ASN A 532 -8.23 17.67 -30.67
C ASN A 532 -9.23 18.29 -29.69
N VAL A 533 -9.08 19.58 -29.38
CA VAL A 533 -9.79 20.28 -28.28
C VAL A 533 -11.32 20.12 -28.37
N ASP A 534 -11.92 20.22 -29.55
CA ASP A 534 -13.36 20.05 -29.70
C ASP A 534 -13.84 18.64 -29.35
N GLN A 535 -13.07 17.63 -29.74
CA GLN A 535 -13.37 16.23 -29.38
C GLN A 535 -13.17 16.00 -27.88
N VAL A 536 -12.16 16.63 -27.26
CA VAL A 536 -11.97 16.56 -25.80
C VAL A 536 -13.24 17.02 -25.08
N PHE A 537 -13.77 18.19 -25.41
CA PHE A 537 -14.98 18.70 -24.75
C PHE A 537 -16.25 17.90 -25.09
N HIS A 538 -16.38 17.40 -26.32
CA HIS A 538 -17.46 16.48 -26.68
C HIS A 538 -17.47 15.23 -25.77
N TRP A 539 -16.31 14.58 -25.61
CA TRP A 539 -16.20 13.39 -24.77
C TRP A 539 -16.26 13.68 -23.28
N LEU A 540 -15.86 14.88 -22.84
CA LEU A 540 -16.08 15.33 -21.46
C LEU A 540 -17.57 15.49 -21.15
N ASP A 541 -18.37 16.04 -22.07
CA ASP A 541 -19.82 16.12 -21.90
C ASP A 541 -20.45 14.72 -21.81
N ARG A 542 -20.02 13.78 -22.65
CA ARG A 542 -20.47 12.38 -22.55
C ARG A 542 -20.04 11.72 -21.24
N ALA A 543 -18.82 11.96 -20.79
CA ALA A 543 -18.36 11.46 -19.49
C ALA A 543 -19.13 12.07 -18.31
N TYR A 544 -19.63 13.30 -18.45
CA TYR A 544 -20.48 13.97 -17.45
C TYR A 544 -21.87 13.36 -17.41
N GLU A 545 -22.48 13.12 -18.57
CA GLU A 545 -23.75 12.40 -18.70
C GLU A 545 -23.65 10.99 -18.09
N ASP A 546 -22.54 10.30 -18.37
CA ASP A 546 -22.23 8.97 -17.82
C ASP A 546 -21.74 9.01 -16.37
N ARG A 547 -21.71 10.17 -15.70
CA ARG A 547 -21.24 10.35 -14.31
C ARG A 547 -19.92 9.66 -13.99
N ARG A 548 -18.92 9.80 -14.86
CA ARG A 548 -17.64 9.14 -14.69
C ARG A 548 -16.85 9.76 -13.54
N GLY A 549 -16.51 8.94 -12.54
CA GLY A 549 -15.68 9.35 -11.39
C GLY A 549 -14.27 9.87 -11.74
N TRP A 550 -13.80 9.64 -12.97
CA TRP A 550 -12.57 10.27 -13.45
C TRP A 550 -12.66 11.81 -13.49
N LEU A 551 -13.84 12.37 -13.76
CA LEU A 551 -14.03 13.82 -13.83
C LEU A 551 -13.77 14.53 -12.49
N THR A 552 -13.88 13.82 -11.38
CA THR A 552 -13.67 14.35 -10.03
C THR A 552 -12.24 14.85 -9.82
N TYR A 553 -11.29 14.26 -10.55
CA TYR A 553 -9.87 14.58 -10.46
C TYR A 553 -9.42 15.62 -11.48
N MET A 554 -10.30 16.14 -12.35
CA MET A 554 -9.86 16.92 -13.52
C MET A 554 -9.08 18.19 -13.17
N LYS A 555 -9.35 18.80 -12.01
CA LYS A 555 -8.65 19.99 -11.51
C LYS A 555 -7.19 19.68 -11.13
N VAL A 556 -6.91 18.47 -10.65
CA VAL A 556 -5.57 18.06 -10.18
C VAL A 556 -4.82 17.20 -11.19
N ASP A 557 -5.52 16.53 -12.09
CA ASP A 557 -4.93 15.61 -13.06
C ASP A 557 -4.06 16.35 -14.11
N PRO A 558 -2.74 16.06 -14.19
CA PRO A 558 -1.83 16.66 -15.17
C PRO A 558 -2.19 16.38 -16.63
N ILE A 559 -3.00 15.34 -16.92
CA ILE A 559 -3.38 15.03 -18.31
C ILE A 559 -4.20 16.14 -18.97
N PHE A 560 -4.86 16.99 -18.18
CA PHE A 560 -5.65 18.12 -18.66
C PHE A 560 -4.84 19.38 -18.96
N ASP A 561 -3.53 19.40 -18.68
CA ASP A 561 -2.69 20.60 -18.86
C ASP A 561 -2.78 21.19 -20.26
N VAL A 562 -3.01 20.35 -21.28
CA VAL A 562 -3.19 20.74 -22.68
C VAL A 562 -4.46 21.55 -22.97
N VAL A 563 -5.46 21.53 -22.08
CA VAL A 563 -6.73 22.27 -22.22
C VAL A 563 -7.04 23.20 -21.05
N ARG A 564 -6.17 23.29 -20.02
CA ARG A 564 -6.42 24.13 -18.82
C ARG A 564 -6.63 25.62 -19.14
N SER A 565 -6.01 26.12 -20.21
CA SER A 565 -6.15 27.52 -20.66
C SER A 565 -7.44 27.79 -21.44
N GLU A 566 -8.20 26.76 -21.81
CA GLU A 566 -9.44 26.91 -22.57
C GLU A 566 -10.55 27.47 -21.68
N PRO A 567 -11.28 28.52 -22.09
CA PRO A 567 -12.43 29.03 -21.33
C PRO A 567 -13.50 27.96 -21.04
N ARG A 568 -13.64 26.99 -21.95
CA ARG A 568 -14.54 25.83 -21.79
C ARG A 568 -14.14 24.94 -20.63
N TYR A 569 -12.84 24.83 -20.30
CA TYR A 569 -12.36 24.03 -19.18
C TYR A 569 -12.78 24.65 -17.84
N GLU A 570 -12.59 25.96 -17.68
CA GLU A 570 -13.04 26.69 -16.48
C GLU A 570 -14.57 26.62 -16.30
N ALA A 571 -15.33 26.74 -17.39
CA ALA A 571 -16.78 26.56 -17.36
C ALA A 571 -17.17 25.12 -16.93
N PHE A 572 -16.41 24.12 -17.36
CA PHE A 572 -16.64 22.73 -16.98
C PHE A 572 -16.32 22.47 -15.50
N LEU A 573 -15.22 23.03 -14.97
CA LEU A 573 -14.89 22.96 -13.54
C LEU A 573 -16.03 23.51 -12.67
N LYS A 574 -16.58 24.67 -13.06
CA LYS A 574 -17.74 25.26 -12.37
C LYS A 574 -18.97 24.35 -12.43
N ARG A 575 -19.21 23.70 -13.58
CA ARG A 575 -20.29 22.72 -13.73
C ARG A 575 -20.11 21.51 -12.81
N MET A 576 -18.87 21.05 -12.62
CA MET A 576 -18.48 19.97 -11.71
C MET A 576 -18.38 20.39 -10.23
N ARG A 577 -18.47 21.69 -9.93
CA ARG A 577 -18.28 22.28 -8.59
C ARG A 577 -16.88 21.98 -8.01
N LEU A 578 -15.84 22.06 -8.86
CA LEU A 578 -14.43 21.81 -8.51
C LEU A 578 -13.61 23.10 -8.34
#